data_AF-A0A5D0N7H6-F1
#
_entry.id   AF-A0A5D0N7H6-F1
#
_cell.length_a   1.000
_cell.length_b   1.000
_cell.length_c   1.000
_cell.angle_alpha   90.00
_cell.angle_beta   90.00
_cell.angle_gamma   90.00
#
_symmetry.space_group_name_H-M   'P 1'
#
loop_
_entity.id
_entity.type
_entity.pdbx_description
1 polymer ?
#
loop_
_entity_poly.entity_id
_entity_poly.type
_entity_poly.pdbx_seq_one_letter_code
_entity_poly.pdbx_strand_id
1 'polypeptide(L)'
;MSEAPPLIAAPQDSTTAFSGIYIAEDIDALMAGYTSGGWIDVAIGGFATSMDALAVVTDPLGQLVAWGVGWLIEHVKPLSDALDELAGDPDQITAYAQTWQNIAKAAAEAGTDLQGRVGRQVADWSGAAAEAYRQTHSRHLAALTALSRAASAMAEVTTGAGLLVAMVRGLVRDLIAEFVSVLAVRLWEWLAEEGLTLGLATPWVVTQVTALAGKWAARITRLLHALIESLRRLTPILRRLRQLIADLKALVRRSAPGSAAPSTAVDRANHLLHADADPLRKWGPARQTHPAEWEAAIQEARDLGVEITFRSDALAYGPAPGPGSPGHLIIDPDASYGALLHEMQHLHDDHAAGWAGMRGWFEDPVVRYENEVRAYQREIDYARSIGDQESVDRLNQAIREEYSRIFGVDP
;
A
#
# COMPACT_ATOMS: atom_id res chain seq x y z
N MET A 1 2.02 55.81 12.42
CA MET A 1 1.99 54.74 11.39
C MET A 1 2.77 55.28 10.21
N SER A 2 3.99 54.79 9.99
CA SER A 2 4.84 55.26 8.89
C SER A 2 4.55 54.37 7.68
N GLU A 3 4.00 54.97 6.62
CA GLU A 3 3.83 54.31 5.32
C GLU A 3 5.20 53.94 4.74
N ALA A 4 5.33 52.69 4.27
CA ALA A 4 6.56 52.21 3.63
C ALA A 4 6.71 52.83 2.23
N PRO A 5 7.94 53.11 1.75
CA PRO A 5 8.16 53.76 0.46
C PRO A 5 7.65 52.93 -0.73
N PRO A 6 7.06 53.55 -1.77
CA PRO A 6 6.38 52.88 -2.90
C PRO A 6 7.32 52.11 -3.87
N LEU A 7 8.63 52.14 -3.63
CA LEU A 7 9.65 51.48 -4.46
C LEU A 7 10.30 50.28 -3.77
N ILE A 8 9.92 49.99 -2.51
CA ILE A 8 10.37 48.81 -1.78
C ILE A 8 9.21 47.82 -1.78
N ALA A 9 9.34 46.75 -2.56
CA ALA A 9 8.41 45.63 -2.48
C ALA A 9 8.43 45.11 -1.04
N ALA A 10 7.27 45.10 -0.38
CA ALA A 10 7.15 44.49 0.94
C ALA A 10 7.63 43.03 0.87
N PRO A 11 8.41 42.53 1.85
CA PRO A 11 8.78 41.12 1.90
C PRO A 11 7.51 40.26 1.80
N GLN A 12 7.37 39.49 0.74
CA GLN A 12 6.34 38.45 0.69
C GLN A 12 6.80 37.31 1.59
N ASP A 13 6.01 37.04 2.62
CA ASP A 13 6.31 36.05 3.64
C ASP A 13 6.19 34.64 3.03
N SER A 14 7.32 34.08 2.59
CA SER A 14 7.44 32.73 2.00
C SER A 14 6.96 31.59 2.93
N THR A 15 6.68 31.90 4.20
CA THR A 15 6.07 30.98 5.17
C THR A 15 4.61 30.64 4.86
N THR A 16 3.91 31.46 4.04
CA THR A 16 2.55 31.16 3.57
C THR A 16 2.51 29.95 2.61
N ALA A 17 3.53 29.81 1.75
CA ALA A 17 3.68 28.71 0.79
C ALA A 17 3.82 27.32 1.46
N PHE A 18 4.13 27.29 2.77
CA PHE A 18 4.37 26.06 3.54
C PHE A 18 3.31 25.87 4.65
N SER A 19 2.10 26.40 4.45
CA SER A 19 1.01 26.36 5.45
C SER A 19 0.11 25.12 5.38
N GLY A 20 0.35 24.19 4.46
CA GLY A 20 -0.47 22.98 4.27
C GLY A 20 -1.74 23.22 3.45
N ILE A 21 -2.22 24.46 3.42
CA ILE A 21 -3.35 24.91 2.59
C ILE A 21 -3.03 24.75 1.10
N TYR A 22 -1.86 25.20 0.66
CA TYR A 22 -1.42 25.01 -0.74
C TYR A 22 -1.24 23.54 -1.12
N ILE A 23 -0.84 22.68 -0.18
CA ILE A 23 -0.73 21.25 -0.44
C ILE A 23 -2.13 20.62 -0.56
N ALA A 24 -3.09 21.08 0.23
CA ALA A 24 -4.49 20.66 0.11
C ALA A 24 -5.08 21.08 -1.26
N GLU A 25 -4.78 22.30 -1.73
CA GLU A 25 -5.17 22.79 -3.06
C GLU A 25 -4.49 21.99 -4.18
N ASP A 26 -3.22 21.62 -4.02
CA ASP A 26 -2.49 20.76 -4.96
C ASP A 26 -3.13 19.36 -5.06
N ILE A 27 -3.62 18.81 -3.94
CA ILE A 27 -4.37 17.55 -3.91
C ILE A 27 -5.69 17.71 -4.67
N ASP A 28 -6.43 18.78 -4.42
CA ASP A 28 -7.71 19.05 -5.10
C ASP A 28 -7.52 19.23 -6.62
N ALA A 29 -6.47 19.95 -7.04
CA ALA A 29 -6.12 20.14 -8.45
C ALA A 29 -5.72 18.81 -9.11
N LEU A 30 -4.95 17.98 -8.40
CA LEU A 30 -4.60 16.64 -8.87
C LEU A 30 -5.84 15.76 -9.04
N MET A 31 -6.78 15.82 -8.08
CA MET A 31 -8.02 15.06 -8.13
C MET A 31 -8.98 15.57 -9.20
N ALA A 32 -9.04 16.87 -9.45
CA ALA A 32 -9.76 17.41 -10.60
C ALA A 32 -9.21 16.85 -11.93
N GLY A 33 -7.89 16.73 -12.04
CA GLY A 33 -7.23 16.06 -13.17
C GLY A 33 -7.59 14.58 -13.29
N TYR A 34 -7.64 13.85 -12.17
CA TYR A 34 -8.09 12.46 -12.14
C TYR A 34 -9.55 12.29 -12.57
N THR A 35 -10.46 13.10 -12.02
CA THR A 35 -11.90 13.05 -12.27
C THR A 35 -12.26 13.41 -13.71
N SER A 36 -11.38 14.11 -14.43
CA SER A 36 -11.54 14.35 -15.87
C SER A 36 -11.56 13.06 -16.71
N GLY A 37 -11.17 11.92 -16.14
CA GLY A 37 -11.21 10.62 -16.79
C GLY A 37 -10.09 10.39 -17.81
N GLY A 38 -9.15 11.33 -17.98
CA GLY A 38 -8.04 11.21 -18.94
C GLY A 38 -7.06 10.06 -18.67
N TRP A 39 -7.13 9.47 -17.48
CA TRP A 39 -6.36 8.27 -17.14
C TRP A 39 -6.96 6.99 -17.72
N ILE A 40 -8.25 6.97 -18.06
CA ILE A 40 -8.91 5.82 -18.68
C ILE A 40 -8.60 5.83 -20.18
N ASP A 41 -8.13 4.70 -20.70
CA ASP A 41 -7.86 4.58 -22.13
C ASP A 41 -9.14 4.67 -22.95
N VAL A 42 -9.07 5.36 -24.10
CA VAL A 42 -10.23 5.65 -24.97
C VAL A 42 -10.93 4.38 -25.46
N ALA A 43 -10.20 3.26 -25.59
CA ALA A 43 -10.77 1.99 -26.00
C ALA A 43 -11.77 1.43 -24.97
N ILE A 44 -11.63 1.81 -23.70
CA ILE A 44 -12.53 1.45 -22.60
C ILE A 44 -13.47 2.61 -22.24
N GLY A 45 -13.01 3.86 -22.37
CA GLY A 45 -13.74 5.08 -21.97
C GLY A 45 -15.11 5.26 -22.64
N GLY A 46 -15.32 4.71 -23.85
CA GLY A 46 -16.63 4.71 -24.51
C GLY A 46 -17.70 3.84 -23.82
N PHE A 47 -17.29 2.89 -22.97
CA PHE A 47 -18.15 1.98 -22.22
C PHE A 47 -18.35 2.39 -20.75
N ALA A 48 -17.60 3.39 -20.27
CA ALA A 48 -17.58 3.81 -18.86
C ALA A 48 -18.84 4.59 -18.40
N THR A 49 -19.80 4.84 -19.29
CA THR A 49 -21.02 5.61 -18.98
C THR A 49 -22.15 4.79 -18.33
N SER A 50 -21.99 3.48 -18.17
CA SER A 50 -22.97 2.60 -17.51
C SER A 50 -22.37 1.91 -16.30
N MET A 51 -22.51 2.50 -15.12
CA MET A 51 -22.03 1.94 -13.85
C MET A 51 -23.18 1.51 -12.96
N ASP A 52 -23.86 0.43 -13.36
CA ASP A 52 -24.62 -0.44 -12.47
C ASP A 52 -24.11 -1.87 -12.73
N ALA A 53 -23.19 -2.37 -11.90
CA ALA A 53 -22.53 -3.66 -12.13
C ALA A 53 -22.60 -4.56 -10.91
N LEU A 54 -23.81 -4.90 -10.45
CA LEU A 54 -24.03 -6.19 -9.80
C LEU A 54 -24.14 -7.26 -10.89
N ALA A 55 -23.00 -7.87 -11.24
CA ALA A 55 -22.96 -8.92 -12.25
C ALA A 55 -23.32 -10.28 -11.61
N VAL A 56 -24.48 -10.82 -11.99
CA VAL A 56 -24.82 -12.23 -11.77
C VAL A 56 -23.72 -13.10 -12.40
N VAL A 57 -23.23 -14.08 -11.63
CA VAL A 57 -22.26 -15.06 -12.12
C VAL A 57 -23.01 -16.11 -12.93
N THR A 58 -22.98 -15.97 -14.26
CA THR A 58 -23.32 -17.05 -15.19
C THR A 58 -22.04 -17.54 -15.86
N ASP A 59 -21.86 -18.86 -15.92
CA ASP A 59 -20.73 -19.52 -16.57
C ASP A 59 -21.09 -19.84 -18.04
N PRO A 60 -20.61 -19.06 -19.03
CA PRO A 60 -20.88 -19.34 -20.44
C PRO A 60 -20.15 -20.60 -20.94
N LEU A 61 -19.07 -21.05 -20.29
CA LEU A 61 -18.31 -22.24 -20.72
C LEU A 61 -19.02 -23.53 -20.33
N GLY A 62 -19.82 -23.52 -19.26
CA GLY A 62 -20.69 -24.64 -18.89
C GLY A 62 -21.64 -25.08 -20.02
N GLN A 63 -21.98 -24.20 -20.97
CA GLN A 63 -22.79 -24.56 -22.14
C GLN A 63 -22.04 -25.42 -23.17
N LEU A 64 -20.72 -25.27 -23.28
CA LEU A 64 -19.89 -26.11 -24.15
C LEU A 64 -19.83 -27.56 -23.64
N VAL A 65 -19.82 -27.74 -22.31
CA VAL A 65 -19.93 -29.06 -21.66
C VAL A 65 -21.27 -29.71 -22.00
N ALA A 66 -22.36 -28.93 -21.94
CA ALA A 66 -23.71 -29.40 -22.25
C ALA A 66 -23.89 -29.84 -23.72
N TRP A 67 -23.07 -29.32 -24.65
CA TRP A 67 -23.07 -29.73 -26.06
C TRP A 67 -22.14 -30.92 -26.37
N GLY A 68 -21.40 -31.44 -25.38
CA GLY A 68 -20.58 -32.64 -25.54
C GLY A 68 -19.26 -32.43 -26.29
N VAL A 69 -18.77 -31.19 -26.41
CA VAL A 69 -17.55 -30.86 -27.17
C VAL A 69 -16.37 -30.58 -26.24
N GLY A 70 -15.89 -31.62 -25.55
CA GLY A 70 -14.79 -31.52 -24.58
C GLY A 70 -13.46 -31.00 -25.16
N TRP A 71 -13.17 -31.31 -26.42
CA TRP A 71 -11.95 -30.83 -27.11
C TRP A 71 -11.89 -29.30 -27.28
N LEU A 72 -13.05 -28.64 -27.41
CA LEU A 72 -13.10 -27.19 -27.55
C LEU A 72 -12.78 -26.50 -26.21
N ILE A 73 -13.15 -27.13 -25.09
CA ILE A 73 -12.88 -26.63 -23.74
C ILE A 73 -11.38 -26.56 -23.49
N GLU A 74 -10.61 -27.56 -23.93
CA GLU A 74 -9.14 -27.57 -23.79
C GLU A 74 -8.48 -26.35 -24.45
N HIS A 75 -9.09 -25.78 -25.49
CA HIS A 75 -8.56 -24.63 -26.22
C HIS A 75 -9.07 -23.29 -25.69
N VAL A 76 -10.25 -23.25 -25.07
CA VAL A 76 -10.89 -22.00 -24.58
C VAL A 76 -10.65 -21.77 -23.09
N LYS A 77 -10.51 -22.85 -22.30
CA LYS A 77 -10.29 -22.79 -20.85
C LYS A 77 -9.03 -22.00 -20.44
N PRO A 78 -7.87 -22.12 -21.10
CA PRO A 78 -6.69 -21.34 -20.72
C PRO A 78 -6.91 -19.83 -20.78
N LEU A 79 -7.78 -19.36 -21.69
CA LEU A 79 -8.13 -17.94 -21.77
C LEU A 79 -9.01 -17.52 -20.60
N SER A 80 -9.96 -18.36 -20.18
CA SER A 80 -10.81 -18.12 -19.00
C SER A 80 -10.00 -18.15 -17.70
N ASP A 81 -9.13 -19.14 -17.54
CA ASP A 81 -8.28 -19.27 -16.34
C ASP A 81 -7.35 -18.04 -16.21
N ALA A 82 -6.75 -17.58 -17.32
CA ALA A 82 -5.92 -16.37 -17.33
C ALA A 82 -6.71 -15.08 -17.01
N LEU A 83 -8.02 -15.08 -17.24
CA LEU A 83 -8.89 -13.95 -16.90
C LEU A 83 -9.33 -13.98 -15.43
N ASP A 84 -9.55 -15.18 -14.87
CA ASP A 84 -9.79 -15.36 -13.45
C ASP A 84 -8.54 -14.95 -12.64
N GLU A 85 -7.34 -15.26 -13.14
CA GLU A 85 -6.09 -14.77 -12.53
C GLU A 85 -5.92 -13.25 -12.59
N LEU A 86 -6.34 -12.61 -13.69
CA LEU A 86 -6.27 -11.14 -13.84
C LEU A 86 -7.24 -10.41 -12.88
N ALA A 87 -8.31 -11.05 -12.44
CA ALA A 87 -9.40 -10.41 -11.70
C ALA A 87 -9.02 -9.95 -10.29
N GLY A 88 -7.98 -10.55 -9.69
CA GLY A 88 -7.62 -10.28 -8.29
C GLY A 88 -8.80 -10.50 -7.34
N ASP A 89 -8.74 -9.88 -6.16
CA ASP A 89 -9.81 -9.94 -5.16
C ASP A 89 -10.53 -8.57 -5.08
N PRO A 90 -11.77 -8.45 -5.59
CA PRO A 90 -12.53 -7.19 -5.54
C PRO A 90 -12.92 -6.78 -4.11
N ASP A 91 -13.12 -7.74 -3.22
CA ASP A 91 -13.42 -7.47 -1.81
C ASP A 91 -12.18 -6.90 -1.11
N GLN A 92 -11.00 -7.41 -1.46
CA GLN A 92 -9.73 -6.86 -0.98
C GLN A 92 -9.48 -5.42 -1.48
N ILE A 93 -9.79 -5.12 -2.75
CA ILE A 93 -9.69 -3.75 -3.28
C ILE A 93 -10.66 -2.80 -2.55
N THR A 94 -11.88 -3.27 -2.30
CA THR A 94 -12.91 -2.53 -1.55
C THR A 94 -12.45 -2.28 -0.10
N ALA A 95 -11.86 -3.28 0.55
CA ALA A 95 -11.31 -3.16 1.89
C ALA A 95 -10.16 -2.14 1.96
N TYR A 96 -9.27 -2.12 0.96
CA TYR A 96 -8.22 -1.10 0.88
C TYR A 96 -8.77 0.31 0.65
N ALA A 97 -9.76 0.47 -0.23
CA ALA A 97 -10.43 1.76 -0.43
C ALA A 97 -11.10 2.24 0.88
N GLN A 98 -11.80 1.35 1.59
CA GLN A 98 -12.43 1.66 2.87
C GLN A 98 -11.39 2.03 3.94
N THR A 99 -10.24 1.36 3.95
CA THR A 99 -9.14 1.69 4.87
C THR A 99 -8.68 3.14 4.67
N TRP A 100 -8.50 3.56 3.42
CA TRP A 100 -8.15 4.95 3.11
C TRP A 100 -9.24 5.95 3.52
N GLN A 101 -10.52 5.61 3.35
CA GLN A 101 -11.62 6.45 3.85
C GLN A 101 -11.62 6.56 5.38
N ASN A 102 -11.34 5.46 6.09
CA ASN A 102 -11.25 5.47 7.54
C ASN A 102 -10.10 6.37 8.03
N ILE A 103 -8.95 6.32 7.35
CA ILE A 103 -7.81 7.21 7.62
C ILE A 103 -8.19 8.68 7.36
N ALA A 104 -8.87 8.96 6.25
CA ALA A 104 -9.32 10.31 5.92
C ALA A 104 -10.25 10.88 6.99
N LYS A 105 -11.20 10.07 7.45
CA LYS A 105 -12.14 10.43 8.53
C LYS A 105 -11.41 10.68 9.85
N ALA A 106 -10.52 9.77 10.26
CA ALA A 106 -9.75 9.93 11.49
C ALA A 106 -8.89 11.20 11.48
N ALA A 107 -8.26 11.54 10.35
CA ALA A 107 -7.48 12.78 10.20
C ALA A 107 -8.36 14.04 10.31
N ALA A 108 -9.57 14.02 9.74
CA ALA A 108 -10.52 15.12 9.85
C ALA A 108 -11.05 15.31 11.28
N GLU A 109 -11.38 14.19 11.96
CA GLU A 109 -11.84 14.19 13.35
C GLU A 109 -10.74 14.72 14.29
N ALA A 110 -9.49 14.29 14.11
CA ALA A 110 -8.35 14.81 14.86
C ALA A 110 -8.17 16.32 14.65
N GLY A 111 -8.38 16.82 13.43
CA GLY A 111 -8.36 18.26 13.13
C GLY A 111 -9.44 19.02 13.90
N THR A 112 -10.66 18.50 13.90
CA THR A 112 -11.80 19.12 14.60
C THR A 112 -11.61 19.11 16.11
N ASP A 113 -11.13 18.00 16.70
CA ASP A 113 -10.83 17.93 18.13
C ASP A 113 -9.72 18.91 18.52
N LEU A 114 -8.63 18.97 17.74
CA LEU A 114 -7.53 19.92 17.98
C LEU A 114 -8.03 21.37 17.94
N GLN A 115 -8.80 21.74 16.92
CA GLN A 115 -9.36 23.08 16.80
C GLN A 115 -10.27 23.41 17.99
N GLY A 116 -11.13 22.47 18.40
CA GLY A 116 -12.04 22.63 19.53
C GLY A 116 -11.33 22.71 20.89
N ARG A 117 -10.22 22.01 21.09
CA ARG A 117 -9.41 22.09 22.32
C ARG A 117 -8.65 23.40 22.40
N VAL A 118 -7.95 23.79 21.34
CA VAL A 118 -7.23 25.06 21.28
C VAL A 118 -8.20 26.23 21.49
N GLY A 119 -9.34 26.24 20.79
CA GLY A 119 -10.33 27.30 20.94
C GLY A 119 -10.87 27.47 22.35
N ARG A 120 -10.93 26.41 23.17
CA ARG A 120 -11.44 26.46 24.56
C ARG A 120 -10.34 26.68 25.60
N GLN A 121 -9.20 26.01 25.46
CA GLN A 121 -8.17 25.96 26.49
C GLN A 121 -7.27 27.20 26.52
N VAL A 122 -7.16 27.92 25.39
CA VAL A 122 -6.33 29.14 25.30
C VAL A 122 -7.13 30.38 24.89
N ALA A 123 -8.46 30.35 25.07
CA ALA A 123 -9.35 31.45 24.71
C ALA A 123 -8.97 32.77 25.38
N ASP A 124 -8.68 32.71 26.68
CA ASP A 124 -8.35 33.88 27.50
C ASP A 124 -6.85 34.24 27.45
N TRP A 125 -6.03 33.41 26.78
CA TRP A 125 -4.60 33.66 26.65
C TRP A 125 -4.33 34.67 25.52
N SER A 126 -3.78 35.82 25.91
CA SER A 126 -3.49 36.94 25.03
C SER A 126 -2.00 37.33 25.05
N GLY A 127 -1.60 38.18 24.09
CA GLY A 127 -0.22 38.60 23.88
C GLY A 127 0.48 37.86 22.73
N ALA A 128 1.72 38.26 22.44
CA ALA A 128 2.46 37.79 21.27
C ALA A 128 2.71 36.27 21.27
N ALA A 129 2.96 35.67 22.44
CA ALA A 129 3.15 34.23 22.57
C ALA A 129 1.87 33.43 22.24
N ALA A 130 0.70 33.92 22.68
CA ALA A 130 -0.58 33.29 22.39
C ALA A 130 -0.90 33.34 20.88
N GLU A 131 -0.54 34.45 20.22
CA GLU A 131 -0.72 34.58 18.78
C GLU A 131 0.21 33.65 17.99
N ALA A 132 1.48 33.56 18.37
CA ALA A 132 2.42 32.62 17.78
C ALA A 132 1.98 31.15 17.97
N TYR A 133 1.41 30.82 19.13
CA TYR A 133 0.82 29.51 19.40
C TYR A 133 -0.36 29.22 18.47
N ARG A 134 -1.35 30.13 18.38
CA ARG A 134 -2.50 29.99 17.46
C ARG A 134 -2.07 29.86 16.00
N GLN A 135 -1.07 30.62 15.56
CA GLN A 135 -0.53 30.52 14.21
C GLN A 135 0.17 29.18 13.95
N THR A 136 0.84 28.61 14.94
CA THR A 136 1.44 27.28 14.81
C THR A 136 0.37 26.20 14.73
N HIS A 137 -0.68 26.31 15.55
CA HIS A 137 -1.82 25.40 15.52
C HIS A 137 -2.62 25.46 14.22
N SER A 138 -2.79 26.65 13.62
CA SER A 138 -3.48 26.75 12.33
C SER A 138 -2.73 26.02 11.21
N ARG A 139 -1.39 26.01 11.24
CA ARG A 139 -0.56 25.19 10.32
C ARG A 139 -0.77 23.69 10.55
N HIS A 140 -0.84 23.24 11.80
CA HIS A 140 -1.14 21.83 12.10
C HIS A 140 -2.55 21.42 11.63
N LEU A 141 -3.55 22.28 11.83
CA LEU A 141 -4.92 22.04 11.37
C LEU A 141 -4.99 21.95 9.84
N ALA A 142 -4.30 22.84 9.13
CA ALA A 142 -4.21 22.80 7.68
C ALA A 142 -3.50 21.53 7.19
N ALA A 143 -2.45 21.07 7.88
CA ALA A 143 -1.78 19.82 7.54
C ALA A 143 -2.68 18.58 7.74
N LEU A 144 -3.45 18.51 8.84
CA LEU A 144 -4.42 17.45 9.08
C LEU A 144 -5.54 17.44 8.03
N THR A 145 -6.01 18.62 7.64
CA THR A 145 -6.99 18.78 6.56
C THR A 145 -6.44 18.27 5.23
N ALA A 146 -5.20 18.63 4.88
CA ALA A 146 -4.55 18.18 3.67
C ALA A 146 -4.29 16.65 3.68
N LEU A 147 -3.91 16.08 4.81
CA LEU A 147 -3.75 14.62 4.98
C LEU A 147 -5.08 13.89 4.81
N SER A 148 -6.17 14.42 5.36
CA SER A 148 -7.52 13.89 5.15
C SER A 148 -7.89 13.88 3.67
N ARG A 149 -7.65 14.98 2.94
CA ARG A 149 -7.88 15.05 1.49
C ARG A 149 -7.01 14.07 0.70
N ALA A 150 -5.73 13.94 1.05
CA ALA A 150 -4.83 12.98 0.39
C ALA A 150 -5.29 11.52 0.59
N ALA A 151 -5.77 11.18 1.79
CA ALA A 151 -6.32 9.86 2.08
C ALA A 151 -7.63 9.61 1.32
N SER A 152 -8.53 10.59 1.23
CA SER A 152 -9.73 10.50 0.38
C SER A 152 -9.37 10.30 -1.09
N ALA A 153 -8.37 11.04 -1.60
CA ALA A 153 -7.87 10.87 -2.96
C ALA A 153 -7.36 9.45 -3.22
N MET A 154 -6.62 8.85 -2.27
CA MET A 154 -6.19 7.45 -2.37
C MET A 154 -7.37 6.47 -2.39
N ALA A 155 -8.41 6.71 -1.59
CA ALA A 155 -9.62 5.89 -1.62
C ALA A 155 -10.33 5.96 -2.98
N GLU A 156 -10.49 7.16 -3.54
CA GLU A 156 -11.13 7.37 -4.83
C GLU A 156 -10.36 6.74 -5.99
N VAL A 157 -9.04 6.90 -6.03
CA VAL A 157 -8.17 6.27 -7.04
C VAL A 157 -8.22 4.74 -6.95
N THR A 158 -8.17 4.19 -5.73
CA THR A 158 -8.27 2.74 -5.50
C THR A 158 -9.62 2.20 -5.95
N THR A 159 -10.71 2.91 -5.60
CA THR A 159 -12.07 2.55 -6.02
C THR A 159 -12.21 2.59 -7.54
N GLY A 160 -11.77 3.66 -8.19
CA GLY A 160 -11.85 3.80 -9.64
C GLY A 160 -11.04 2.73 -10.39
N ALA A 161 -9.85 2.38 -9.89
CA ALA A 161 -9.06 1.28 -10.45
C ALA A 161 -9.80 -0.06 -10.32
N GLY A 162 -10.39 -0.35 -9.16
CA GLY A 162 -11.19 -1.56 -8.94
C GLY A 162 -12.41 -1.64 -9.87
N LEU A 163 -13.13 -0.52 -10.03
CA LEU A 163 -14.27 -0.43 -10.94
C LEU A 163 -13.87 -0.65 -12.40
N LEU A 164 -12.73 -0.09 -12.83
CA LEU A 164 -12.20 -0.31 -14.18
C LEU A 164 -11.88 -1.79 -14.43
N VAL A 165 -11.22 -2.45 -13.47
CA VAL A 165 -10.94 -3.90 -13.54
C VAL A 165 -12.25 -4.69 -13.61
N ALA A 166 -13.23 -4.38 -12.76
CA ALA A 166 -14.53 -5.04 -12.76
C ALA A 166 -15.28 -4.87 -14.09
N MET A 167 -15.23 -3.69 -14.69
CA MET A 167 -15.83 -3.42 -16.01
C MET A 167 -15.12 -4.22 -17.11
N VAL A 168 -13.79 -4.21 -17.17
CA VAL A 168 -13.03 -4.97 -18.19
C VAL A 168 -13.32 -6.46 -18.06
N ARG A 169 -13.42 -6.99 -16.83
CA ARG A 169 -13.86 -8.36 -16.58
C ARG A 169 -15.25 -8.64 -17.16
N GLY A 170 -16.21 -7.73 -16.95
CA GLY A 170 -17.55 -7.82 -17.55
C GLY A 170 -17.49 -7.88 -19.08
N LEU A 171 -16.79 -6.93 -19.70
CA LEU A 171 -16.64 -6.88 -21.16
C LEU A 171 -15.99 -8.15 -21.72
N VAL A 172 -14.96 -8.68 -21.05
CA VAL A 172 -14.33 -9.92 -21.51
C VAL A 172 -15.26 -11.11 -21.37
N ARG A 173 -16.02 -11.21 -20.27
CA ARG A 173 -17.05 -12.25 -20.11
C ARG A 173 -18.08 -12.18 -21.23
N ASP A 174 -18.55 -10.99 -21.58
CA ASP A 174 -19.51 -10.79 -22.66
C ASP A 174 -18.93 -11.23 -24.02
N LEU A 175 -17.66 -10.92 -24.27
CA LEU A 175 -16.97 -11.39 -25.47
C LEU A 175 -16.85 -12.93 -25.50
N ILE A 176 -16.59 -13.57 -24.36
CA ILE A 176 -16.55 -15.04 -24.27
C ILE A 176 -17.95 -15.62 -24.53
N ALA A 177 -19.00 -15.04 -23.94
CA ALA A 177 -20.37 -15.47 -24.16
C ALA A 177 -20.80 -15.33 -25.64
N GLU A 178 -20.44 -14.23 -26.29
CA GLU A 178 -20.68 -14.03 -27.73
C GLU A 178 -19.88 -15.06 -28.56
N PHE A 179 -18.62 -15.33 -28.20
CA PHE A 179 -17.82 -16.36 -28.85
C PHE A 179 -18.45 -17.75 -28.75
N VAL A 180 -18.86 -18.17 -27.55
CA VAL A 180 -19.56 -19.44 -27.31
C VAL A 180 -20.86 -19.52 -28.11
N SER A 181 -21.62 -18.42 -28.17
CA SER A 181 -22.86 -18.36 -28.97
C SER A 181 -22.61 -18.54 -30.46
N VAL A 182 -21.54 -17.92 -31.00
CA VAL A 182 -21.14 -18.10 -32.41
C VAL A 182 -20.68 -19.53 -32.68
N LEU A 183 -19.91 -20.11 -31.74
CA LEU A 183 -19.49 -21.51 -31.83
C LEU A 183 -20.68 -22.46 -31.86
N ALA A 184 -21.71 -22.22 -31.04
CA ALA A 184 -22.94 -23.03 -31.00
C ALA A 184 -23.57 -23.21 -32.38
N VAL A 185 -23.68 -22.11 -33.13
CA VAL A 185 -24.30 -22.10 -34.46
C VAL A 185 -23.39 -22.78 -35.48
N ARG A 186 -22.09 -22.44 -35.48
CA ARG A 186 -21.13 -22.96 -36.46
C ARG A 186 -20.77 -24.42 -36.25
N LEU A 187 -20.83 -24.90 -35.01
CA LEU A 187 -20.52 -26.29 -34.67
C LEU A 187 -21.44 -27.26 -35.42
N TRP A 188 -22.71 -26.89 -35.63
CA TRP A 188 -23.66 -27.73 -36.39
C TRP A 188 -23.32 -27.76 -37.88
N GLU A 189 -22.81 -26.66 -38.43
CA GLU A 189 -22.31 -26.60 -39.81
C GLU A 189 -21.06 -27.47 -39.98
N TRP A 190 -20.11 -27.39 -39.05
CA TRP A 190 -18.88 -28.16 -39.08
C TRP A 190 -19.10 -29.66 -38.89
N LEU A 191 -19.97 -30.08 -37.96
CA LEU A 191 -20.32 -31.49 -37.80
C LEU A 191 -21.03 -32.05 -39.03
N ALA A 192 -21.86 -31.25 -39.70
CA ALA A 192 -22.46 -31.64 -40.98
C ALA A 192 -21.40 -31.77 -42.09
N GLU A 193 -20.46 -30.83 -42.20
CA GLU A 193 -19.34 -30.92 -43.16
C GLU A 193 -18.45 -32.14 -42.92
N GLU A 194 -18.07 -32.42 -41.66
CA GLU A 194 -17.23 -33.58 -41.34
C GLU A 194 -17.96 -34.90 -41.54
N GLY A 195 -19.24 -34.99 -41.12
CA GLY A 195 -20.06 -36.18 -41.32
C GLY A 195 -20.30 -36.49 -42.80
N LEU A 196 -20.51 -35.46 -43.62
CA LEU A 196 -20.79 -35.59 -45.05
C LEU A 196 -19.51 -35.83 -45.87
N THR A 197 -18.35 -35.39 -45.37
CA THR A 197 -17.03 -35.62 -46.00
C THR A 197 -16.26 -36.79 -45.42
N LEU A 198 -16.87 -37.59 -44.51
CA LEU A 198 -16.23 -38.71 -43.80
C LEU A 198 -14.91 -38.32 -43.11
N GLY A 199 -14.83 -37.08 -42.59
CA GLY A 199 -13.64 -36.57 -41.89
C GLY A 199 -12.55 -35.96 -42.79
N LEU A 200 -12.75 -35.88 -44.10
CA LEU A 200 -11.78 -35.23 -45.00
C LEU A 200 -11.76 -33.70 -44.86
N ALA A 201 -12.85 -33.09 -44.39
CA ALA A 201 -12.92 -31.65 -44.13
C ALA A 201 -12.32 -31.21 -42.79
N THR A 202 -11.90 -32.14 -41.91
CA THR A 202 -11.40 -31.81 -40.57
C THR A 202 -10.26 -30.78 -40.55
N PRO A 203 -9.23 -30.84 -41.43
CA PRO A 203 -8.20 -29.80 -41.47
C PRO A 203 -8.76 -28.40 -41.78
N TRP A 204 -9.76 -28.32 -42.67
CA TRP A 204 -10.43 -27.07 -43.02
C TRP A 204 -11.23 -26.50 -41.84
N VAL A 205 -12.01 -27.35 -41.16
CA VAL A 205 -12.76 -26.98 -39.95
C VAL A 205 -11.83 -26.44 -38.87
N VAL A 206 -10.69 -27.11 -38.60
CA VAL A 206 -9.69 -26.65 -37.62
C VAL A 206 -9.15 -25.26 -37.97
N THR A 207 -8.88 -24.97 -39.25
CA THR A 207 -8.42 -23.62 -39.64
C THR A 207 -9.49 -22.54 -39.38
N GLN A 208 -10.76 -22.85 -39.61
CA GLN A 208 -11.87 -21.92 -39.35
C GLN A 208 -12.06 -21.66 -37.87
N VAL A 209 -12.01 -22.71 -37.03
CA VAL A 209 -12.07 -22.61 -35.57
C VAL A 209 -10.93 -21.74 -35.05
N THR A 210 -9.70 -22.01 -35.51
CA THR A 210 -8.50 -21.28 -35.08
C THR A 210 -8.56 -19.81 -35.48
N ALA A 211 -8.99 -19.51 -36.70
CA ALA A 211 -9.16 -18.13 -37.16
C ALA A 211 -10.23 -17.38 -36.35
N LEU A 212 -11.34 -18.06 -36.03
CA LEU A 212 -12.40 -17.50 -35.19
C LEU A 212 -11.90 -17.24 -33.76
N ALA A 213 -11.24 -18.21 -33.13
CA ALA A 213 -10.64 -18.07 -31.80
C ALA A 213 -9.61 -16.93 -31.77
N GLY A 214 -8.75 -16.83 -32.80
CA GLY A 214 -7.76 -15.76 -32.93
C GLY A 214 -8.40 -14.37 -33.00
N LYS A 215 -9.54 -14.21 -33.69
CA LYS A 215 -10.29 -12.94 -33.73
C LYS A 215 -10.77 -12.52 -32.34
N TRP A 216 -11.25 -13.48 -31.54
CA TRP A 216 -11.74 -13.25 -30.18
C TRP A 216 -10.61 -12.96 -29.21
N ALA A 217 -9.54 -13.74 -29.27
CA ALA A 217 -8.32 -13.47 -28.52
C ALA A 217 -7.80 -12.04 -28.78
N ALA A 218 -7.72 -11.62 -30.05
CA ALA A 218 -7.28 -10.27 -30.40
C ALA A 218 -8.23 -9.16 -29.90
N ARG A 219 -9.53 -9.44 -29.72
CA ARG A 219 -10.48 -8.50 -29.08
C ARG A 219 -10.20 -8.39 -27.59
N ILE A 220 -10.03 -9.52 -26.90
CA ILE A 220 -9.76 -9.57 -25.46
C ILE A 220 -8.41 -8.92 -25.15
N THR A 221 -7.34 -9.26 -25.87
CA THR A 221 -6.02 -8.66 -25.70
C THR A 221 -6.05 -7.13 -25.83
N ARG A 222 -6.87 -6.56 -26.71
CA ARG A 222 -7.03 -5.10 -26.82
C ARG A 222 -7.63 -4.48 -25.56
N LEU A 223 -8.63 -5.13 -24.95
CA LEU A 223 -9.19 -4.67 -23.67
C LEU A 223 -8.16 -4.76 -22.55
N LEU A 224 -7.38 -5.83 -22.50
CA LEU A 224 -6.33 -6.02 -21.49
C LEU A 224 -5.22 -4.96 -21.63
N HIS A 225 -4.77 -4.69 -22.85
CA HIS A 225 -3.79 -3.63 -23.10
C HIS A 225 -4.33 -2.25 -22.70
N ALA A 226 -5.59 -1.95 -23.00
CA ALA A 226 -6.22 -0.71 -22.59
C ALA A 226 -6.34 -0.59 -21.06
N LEU A 227 -6.62 -1.70 -20.36
CA LEU A 227 -6.62 -1.74 -18.89
C LEU A 227 -5.24 -1.43 -18.33
N ILE A 228 -4.21 -2.13 -18.80
CA ILE A 228 -2.81 -1.94 -18.36
C ILE A 228 -2.37 -0.50 -18.61
N GLU A 229 -2.69 0.05 -19.77
CA GLU A 229 -2.36 1.43 -20.12
C GLU A 229 -3.07 2.43 -19.20
N SER A 230 -4.35 2.19 -18.88
CA SER A 230 -5.09 3.02 -17.93
C SER A 230 -4.46 3.01 -16.53
N LEU A 231 -4.10 1.82 -16.02
CA LEU A 231 -3.42 1.67 -14.73
C LEU A 231 -2.02 2.32 -14.73
N ARG A 232 -1.29 2.25 -15.84
CA ARG A 232 -0.01 2.97 -16.01
C ARG A 232 -0.20 4.48 -15.92
N ARG A 233 -1.29 5.02 -16.48
CA ARG A 233 -1.62 6.45 -16.38
C ARG A 233 -2.00 6.91 -14.96
N LEU A 234 -2.37 5.99 -14.05
CA LEU A 234 -2.54 6.30 -12.62
C LEU A 234 -1.22 6.43 -11.86
N THR A 235 -0.15 5.78 -12.33
CA THR A 235 1.16 5.79 -11.66
C THR A 235 1.68 7.21 -11.33
N PRO A 236 1.67 8.20 -12.25
CA PRO A 236 2.10 9.56 -11.92
C PRO A 236 1.23 10.24 -10.86
N ILE A 237 -0.08 9.98 -10.83
CA ILE A 237 -1.01 10.51 -9.82
C ILE A 237 -0.61 9.96 -8.44
N LEU A 238 -0.40 8.65 -8.33
CA LEU A 238 0.02 8.01 -7.08
C LEU A 238 1.39 8.50 -6.59
N ARG A 239 2.34 8.73 -7.51
CA ARG A 239 3.65 9.32 -7.16
C ARG A 239 3.49 10.75 -6.65
N ARG A 240 2.64 11.56 -7.27
CA ARG A 240 2.37 12.93 -6.81
C ARG A 240 1.70 12.93 -5.44
N LEU A 241 0.69 12.09 -5.20
CA LEU A 241 0.07 11.94 -3.87
C LEU A 241 1.09 11.55 -2.81
N ARG A 242 1.99 10.59 -3.10
CA ARG A 242 3.08 10.21 -2.20
C ARG A 242 3.98 11.39 -1.86
N GLN A 243 4.36 12.20 -2.85
CA GLN A 243 5.19 13.38 -2.64
C GLN A 243 4.48 14.40 -1.74
N LEU A 244 3.21 14.70 -2.03
CA LEU A 244 2.41 15.65 -1.24
C LEU A 244 2.25 15.19 0.22
N ILE A 245 2.05 13.89 0.46
CA ILE A 245 2.02 13.31 1.81
C ILE A 245 3.39 13.46 2.51
N ALA A 246 4.49 13.25 1.78
CA ALA A 246 5.84 13.43 2.33
C ALA A 246 6.12 14.90 2.70
N ASP A 247 5.67 15.84 1.88
CA ASP A 247 5.80 17.28 2.12
C ASP A 247 4.97 17.70 3.35
N LEU A 248 3.74 17.19 3.50
CA LEU A 248 2.91 17.39 4.68
C LEU A 248 3.58 16.87 5.95
N LYS A 249 4.17 15.68 5.88
CA LYS A 249 4.91 15.11 7.01
C LYS A 249 6.12 15.99 7.38
N ALA A 250 6.83 16.55 6.42
CA ALA A 250 7.94 17.47 6.68
C ALA A 250 7.46 18.77 7.34
N LEU A 251 6.30 19.29 6.92
CA LEU A 251 5.67 20.49 7.46
C LEU A 251 5.24 20.32 8.92
N VAL A 252 4.60 19.19 9.25
CA VAL A 252 4.26 18.84 10.64
C VAL A 252 5.53 18.74 11.49
N ARG A 253 6.59 18.08 10.98
CA ARG A 253 7.87 17.96 11.71
C ARG A 253 8.60 19.29 11.92
N ARG A 254 8.48 20.25 10.99
CA ARG A 254 9.17 21.54 11.05
C ARG A 254 8.45 22.57 11.95
N SER A 255 7.16 22.39 12.21
CA SER A 255 6.35 23.32 13.03
C SER A 255 6.47 23.10 14.55
N ALA A 256 7.21 22.08 14.99
CA ALA A 256 7.57 21.90 16.40
C ALA A 256 8.64 22.94 16.83
N PRO A 257 8.41 23.80 17.84
CA PRO A 257 9.41 24.78 18.28
C PRO A 257 10.54 24.09 19.06
N GLY A 258 11.79 24.38 18.67
CA GLY A 258 12.97 24.12 19.50
C GLY A 258 13.94 23.07 18.94
N SER A 259 14.76 23.48 17.98
CA SER A 259 16.10 22.91 17.79
C SER A 259 16.97 23.24 19.01
N ALA A 260 16.75 22.54 20.13
CA ALA A 260 17.87 21.86 20.74
C ALA A 260 17.96 20.53 20.00
N ALA A 261 19.06 20.27 19.29
CA ALA A 261 19.27 18.95 18.70
C ALA A 261 19.25 17.87 19.80
N PRO A 262 18.89 16.62 19.48
CA PRO A 262 17.59 16.20 18.96
C PRO A 262 16.96 15.15 19.92
N SER A 263 15.63 15.06 19.97
CA SER A 263 14.97 13.79 20.28
C SER A 263 13.64 13.73 19.52
N THR A 264 13.60 12.86 18.53
CA THR A 264 12.47 12.62 17.65
C THR A 264 11.57 11.58 18.29
N ALA A 265 10.33 11.92 18.63
CA ALA A 265 9.30 10.91 18.82
C ALA A 265 8.02 11.41 18.16
N VAL A 266 7.82 10.99 16.90
CA VAL A 266 6.49 10.89 16.30
C VAL A 266 6.38 9.50 15.69
N ASP A 267 5.63 8.69 16.42
CA ASP A 267 5.03 7.42 16.09
C ASP A 267 4.42 7.39 14.70
N ARG A 268 4.90 6.44 13.90
CA ARG A 268 4.14 5.89 12.77
C ARG A 268 4.08 4.39 12.97
N ALA A 269 2.87 3.91 13.25
CA ALA A 269 2.54 2.50 13.21
C ALA A 269 2.71 1.98 11.78
N ASN A 270 3.90 1.43 11.53
CA ASN A 270 4.17 0.29 10.67
C ASN A 270 5.40 -0.34 11.32
N HIS A 271 5.17 -1.25 12.26
CA HIS A 271 6.20 -2.04 12.95
C HIS A 271 7.50 -1.27 13.19
N LEU A 272 7.37 -0.14 13.88
CA LEU A 272 8.49 0.53 14.50
C LEU A 272 8.26 0.28 15.99
N LEU A 273 9.07 -0.58 16.60
CA LEU A 273 9.21 -0.58 18.04
C LEU A 273 9.42 0.89 18.42
N HIS A 274 8.41 1.47 19.08
CA HIS A 274 8.50 2.79 19.64
C HIS A 274 9.78 2.83 20.46
N ALA A 275 10.61 3.86 20.27
CA ALA A 275 11.86 4.00 21.00
C ALA A 275 11.65 4.10 22.55
N ASP A 276 10.39 4.17 22.99
CA ASP A 276 9.93 4.12 24.38
C ASP A 276 9.57 2.69 24.88
N ALA A 277 9.54 1.69 23.99
CA ALA A 277 9.13 0.30 24.28
C ALA A 277 10.30 -0.65 24.57
N ASP A 278 11.54 -0.29 24.23
CA ASP A 278 12.73 -1.10 24.50
C ASP A 278 13.13 -0.99 25.99
N PRO A 279 12.89 -2.02 26.83
CA PRO A 279 13.21 -1.95 28.24
C PRO A 279 14.73 -1.96 28.52
N LEU A 280 15.54 -2.34 27.53
CA LEU A 280 17.00 -2.41 27.61
C LEU A 280 17.68 -1.10 27.21
N ARG A 281 16.94 -0.10 26.69
CA ARG A 281 17.48 1.24 26.37
C ARG A 281 18.16 1.92 27.56
N LYS A 282 17.73 1.59 28.79
CA LYS A 282 18.34 2.06 30.05
C LYS A 282 19.83 1.70 30.22
N TRP A 283 20.31 0.67 29.51
CA TRP A 283 21.71 0.24 29.52
C TRP A 283 22.59 1.03 28.53
N GLY A 284 21.99 1.89 27.71
CA GLY A 284 22.69 2.75 26.78
C GLY A 284 22.88 2.15 25.38
N PRO A 285 23.42 2.94 24.43
CA PRO A 285 23.52 2.56 23.03
C PRO A 285 24.40 1.32 22.80
N ALA A 286 23.96 0.42 21.92
CA ALA A 286 24.70 -0.77 21.50
C ALA A 286 26.08 -0.41 20.95
N ARG A 287 26.21 0.65 20.13
CA ARG A 287 27.50 1.13 19.61
C ARG A 287 28.53 1.51 20.71
N GLN A 288 28.07 1.76 21.94
CA GLN A 288 28.92 2.12 23.07
C GLN A 288 29.15 0.92 24.00
N THR A 289 28.09 0.16 24.27
CA THR A 289 28.13 -0.98 25.20
C THR A 289 28.69 -2.26 24.57
N HIS A 290 28.44 -2.46 23.26
CA HIS A 290 28.77 -3.65 22.47
C HIS A 290 29.35 -3.24 21.09
N PRO A 291 30.48 -2.51 21.06
CA PRO A 291 31.00 -1.95 19.81
C PRO A 291 31.43 -3.03 18.80
N ALA A 292 31.93 -4.17 19.26
CA ALA A 292 32.36 -5.25 18.36
C ALA A 292 31.16 -5.94 17.70
N GLU A 293 30.12 -6.22 18.48
CA GLU A 293 28.89 -6.85 18.03
C GLU A 293 28.05 -5.90 17.16
N TRP A 294 28.06 -4.60 17.47
CA TRP A 294 27.46 -3.56 16.63
C TRP A 294 28.07 -3.52 15.23
N GLU A 295 29.40 -3.45 15.15
CA GLU A 295 30.10 -3.45 13.86
C GLU A 295 29.92 -4.78 13.12
N ALA A 296 29.93 -5.91 13.84
CA ALA A 296 29.68 -7.22 13.24
C ALA A 296 28.27 -7.33 12.63
N ALA A 297 27.23 -6.87 13.32
CA ALA A 297 25.86 -6.88 12.83
C ALA A 297 25.69 -6.00 11.57
N ILE A 298 26.31 -4.81 11.57
CA ILE A 298 26.30 -3.91 10.41
C ILE A 298 27.04 -4.57 9.23
N GLN A 299 28.18 -5.18 9.48
CA GLN A 299 28.96 -5.83 8.43
C GLN A 299 28.20 -7.03 7.85
N GLU A 300 27.58 -7.85 8.70
CA GLU A 300 26.76 -8.98 8.29
C GLU A 300 25.59 -8.53 7.39
N ALA A 301 24.85 -7.49 7.79
CA ALA A 301 23.77 -6.95 6.97
C ALA A 301 24.28 -6.47 5.61
N ARG A 302 25.47 -5.85 5.55
CA ARG A 302 26.10 -5.46 4.27
C ARG A 302 26.49 -6.67 3.42
N ASP A 303 27.07 -7.69 4.04
CA ASP A 303 27.52 -8.90 3.34
C ASP A 303 26.34 -9.69 2.76
N LEU A 304 25.19 -9.63 3.42
CA LEU A 304 23.92 -10.20 2.94
C LEU A 304 23.19 -9.32 1.91
N GLY A 305 23.74 -8.15 1.58
CA GLY A 305 23.17 -7.23 0.59
C GLY A 305 21.97 -6.42 1.07
N VAL A 306 21.72 -6.38 2.38
CA VAL A 306 20.64 -5.58 2.99
C VAL A 306 21.00 -4.10 2.93
N GLU A 307 20.06 -3.26 2.51
CA GLU A 307 20.27 -1.82 2.47
C GLU A 307 20.18 -1.25 3.90
N ILE A 308 21.22 -0.53 4.35
CA ILE A 308 21.29 0.00 5.72
C ILE A 308 21.06 1.51 5.71
N THR A 309 20.17 2.01 6.57
CA THR A 309 19.98 3.44 6.80
C THR A 309 20.03 3.78 8.28
N PHE A 310 20.88 4.72 8.65
CA PHE A 310 20.91 5.26 10.01
C PHE A 310 19.84 6.33 10.19
N ARG A 311 18.99 6.18 11.22
CA ARG A 311 17.94 7.14 11.55
C ARG A 311 17.71 7.15 13.06
N SER A 312 17.92 8.29 13.71
CA SER A 312 17.59 8.46 15.13
C SER A 312 16.12 8.15 15.41
N ASP A 313 15.88 7.46 16.54
CA ASP A 313 14.57 7.06 17.04
C ASP A 313 13.77 6.17 16.08
N ALA A 314 14.46 5.35 15.29
CA ALA A 314 13.84 4.33 14.46
C ALA A 314 14.81 3.15 14.25
N LEU A 315 14.42 1.97 14.72
CA LEU A 315 15.13 0.72 14.53
C LEU A 315 14.11 -0.29 13.97
N ALA A 316 14.39 -0.87 12.81
CA ALA A 316 13.50 -1.85 12.16
C ALA A 316 14.19 -2.59 11.01
N TYR A 317 13.95 -3.89 10.89
CA TYR A 317 14.13 -4.65 9.66
C TYR A 317 12.83 -4.69 8.85
N GLY A 318 12.92 -4.44 7.54
CA GLY A 318 11.80 -4.51 6.61
C GLY A 318 12.14 -5.39 5.40
N PRO A 319 11.40 -6.49 5.16
CA PRO A 319 11.57 -7.31 3.96
C PRO A 319 11.37 -6.51 2.67
N ALA A 320 11.97 -6.97 1.57
CA ALA A 320 11.76 -6.36 0.26
C ALA A 320 10.28 -6.43 -0.20
N PRO A 321 9.82 -5.54 -1.10
CA PRO A 321 8.44 -5.57 -1.59
C PRO A 321 8.03 -6.86 -2.30
N GLY A 322 8.99 -7.63 -2.82
CA GLY A 322 8.78 -8.93 -3.45
C GLY A 322 9.88 -9.92 -3.06
N PRO A 323 9.67 -11.22 -3.32
CA PRO A 323 10.62 -12.26 -2.93
C PRO A 323 11.93 -12.21 -3.73
N GLY A 324 12.97 -12.84 -3.19
CA GLY A 324 14.26 -13.04 -3.84
C GLY A 324 15.22 -11.84 -3.78
N SER A 325 14.89 -10.78 -3.04
CA SER A 325 15.76 -9.62 -2.85
C SER A 325 15.93 -9.29 -1.36
N PRO A 326 17.14 -8.92 -0.90
CA PRO A 326 17.36 -8.50 0.48
C PRO A 326 16.49 -7.29 0.87
N GLY A 327 16.12 -7.23 2.15
CA GLY A 327 15.34 -6.14 2.72
C GLY A 327 16.14 -4.87 3.02
N HIS A 328 15.58 -4.07 3.92
CA HIS A 328 16.13 -2.82 4.42
C HIS A 328 16.24 -2.86 5.94
N LEU A 329 17.37 -2.43 6.49
CA LEU A 329 17.62 -2.30 7.92
C LEU A 329 17.75 -0.82 8.28
N ILE A 330 16.79 -0.31 9.04
CA ILE A 330 16.86 1.01 9.66
C ILE A 330 17.53 0.83 11.02
N ILE A 331 18.64 1.54 11.24
CA ILE A 331 19.41 1.48 12.48
C ILE A 331 19.25 2.79 13.26
N ASP A 332 18.70 2.72 14.47
CA ASP A 332 18.79 3.81 15.43
C ASP A 332 20.20 3.79 16.05
N PRO A 333 21.02 4.83 15.85
CA PRO A 333 22.34 4.89 16.45
C PRO A 333 22.31 4.75 17.98
N ASP A 334 21.20 5.11 18.63
CA ASP A 334 21.02 5.06 20.08
C ASP A 334 20.20 3.84 20.57
N ALA A 335 19.97 2.85 19.69
CA ALA A 335 19.32 1.57 20.05
C ALA A 335 20.12 0.80 21.11
N SER A 336 19.42 0.08 22.01
CA SER A 336 20.08 -0.87 22.90
C SER A 336 20.59 -2.09 22.13
N TYR A 337 21.47 -2.87 22.77
CA TYR A 337 21.95 -4.12 22.18
C TYR A 337 20.85 -5.16 22.03
N GLY A 338 19.86 -5.19 22.94
CA GLY A 338 18.68 -6.06 22.79
C GLY A 338 17.88 -5.71 21.55
N ALA A 339 17.55 -4.43 21.37
CA ALA A 339 16.80 -4.00 20.20
C ALA A 339 17.55 -4.29 18.89
N LEU A 340 18.89 -4.17 18.87
CA LEU A 340 19.69 -4.59 17.71
C LEU A 340 19.56 -6.10 17.45
N LEU A 341 19.64 -6.93 18.50
CA LEU A 341 19.47 -8.38 18.37
C LEU A 341 18.10 -8.77 17.84
N HIS A 342 17.05 -8.04 18.24
CA HIS A 342 15.69 -8.22 17.76
C HIS A 342 15.61 -8.04 16.24
N GLU A 343 16.04 -6.90 15.72
CA GLU A 343 15.97 -6.63 14.28
C GLU A 343 16.89 -7.54 13.46
N MET A 344 18.05 -7.90 14.00
CA MET A 344 18.94 -8.86 13.35
C MET A 344 18.29 -10.24 13.25
N GLN A 345 17.45 -10.65 14.22
CA GLN A 345 16.70 -11.90 14.13
C GLN A 345 15.69 -11.86 12.98
N HIS A 346 15.00 -10.73 12.77
CA HIS A 346 14.08 -10.57 11.64
C HIS A 346 14.80 -10.65 10.29
N LEU A 347 16.00 -10.07 10.21
CA LEU A 347 16.88 -10.19 9.04
C LEU A 347 17.26 -11.66 8.80
N HIS A 348 17.69 -12.37 9.85
CA HIS A 348 18.06 -13.79 9.75
C HIS A 348 16.90 -14.66 9.33
N ASP A 349 15.70 -14.39 9.83
CA ASP A 349 14.48 -15.12 9.49
C ASP A 349 14.09 -14.92 8.02
N ASP A 350 14.16 -13.68 7.50
CA ASP A 350 13.89 -13.40 6.08
C ASP A 350 14.97 -14.01 5.16
N HIS A 351 16.25 -13.95 5.56
CA HIS A 351 17.33 -14.59 4.82
C HIS A 351 17.19 -16.12 4.80
N ALA A 352 16.85 -16.75 5.93
CA ALA A 352 16.64 -18.19 6.03
C ALA A 352 15.45 -18.67 5.18
N ALA A 353 14.43 -17.82 5.02
CA ALA A 353 13.31 -18.06 4.13
C ALA A 353 13.63 -17.84 2.64
N GLY A 354 14.87 -17.47 2.30
CA GLY A 354 15.29 -17.20 0.92
C GLY A 354 14.83 -15.83 0.40
N TRP A 355 14.67 -14.85 1.29
CA TRP A 355 14.10 -13.54 1.03
C TRP A 355 12.63 -13.65 0.59
N ALA A 356 11.74 -13.94 1.54
CA ALA A 356 10.33 -14.18 1.24
C ALA A 356 9.60 -12.91 0.75
N GLY A 357 10.14 -11.73 1.09
CA GLY A 357 9.53 -10.44 0.81
C GLY A 357 8.27 -10.19 1.65
N MET A 358 7.71 -8.98 1.59
CA MET A 358 6.61 -8.56 2.46
C MET A 358 5.39 -9.49 2.44
N ARG A 359 5.06 -10.09 1.29
CA ARG A 359 3.93 -11.01 1.19
C ARG A 359 4.17 -12.27 2.02
N GLY A 360 5.28 -12.98 1.80
CA GLY A 360 5.58 -14.20 2.55
C GLY A 360 5.83 -13.97 4.04
N TRP A 361 6.19 -12.74 4.43
CA TRP A 361 6.50 -12.38 5.81
C TRP A 361 5.27 -11.95 6.63
N PHE A 362 4.20 -11.48 5.99
CA PHE A 362 2.99 -10.94 6.66
C PHE A 362 1.69 -11.69 6.33
N GLU A 363 1.72 -12.69 5.43
CA GLU A 363 0.52 -13.41 4.97
C GLU A 363 -0.04 -14.40 6.00
N ASP A 364 0.81 -15.06 6.79
CA ASP A 364 0.38 -15.96 7.86
C ASP A 364 0.60 -15.32 9.25
N PRO A 365 -0.48 -14.97 9.98
CA PRO A 365 -0.41 -14.42 11.32
C PRO A 365 0.34 -15.32 12.32
N VAL A 366 0.30 -16.64 12.14
CA VAL A 366 1.01 -17.59 13.02
C VAL A 366 2.51 -17.50 12.78
N VAL A 367 2.94 -17.54 11.53
CA VAL A 367 4.37 -17.39 11.17
C VAL A 367 4.89 -16.04 11.63
N ARG A 368 4.11 -14.96 11.44
CA ARG A 368 4.46 -13.63 11.93
C ARG A 368 4.67 -13.63 13.45
N TYR A 369 3.75 -14.19 14.22
CA TYR A 369 3.89 -14.26 15.68
C TYR A 369 5.09 -15.11 16.10
N GLU A 370 5.33 -16.26 15.45
CA GLU A 370 6.49 -17.10 15.74
C GLU A 370 7.82 -16.38 15.48
N ASN A 371 7.89 -15.55 14.43
CA ASN A 371 9.07 -14.72 14.13
C ASN A 371 9.29 -13.67 15.23
N GLU A 372 8.25 -12.95 15.64
CA GLU A 372 8.31 -11.97 16.74
C GLU A 372 8.75 -12.63 18.06
N VAL A 373 8.21 -13.81 18.38
CA VAL A 373 8.62 -14.57 19.58
C VAL A 373 10.10 -14.93 19.54
N ARG A 374 10.63 -15.35 18.38
CA ARG A 374 12.07 -15.62 18.23
C ARG A 374 12.91 -14.37 18.45
N ALA A 375 12.49 -13.24 17.89
CA ALA A 375 13.17 -11.95 18.06
C ALA A 375 13.18 -11.51 19.54
N TYR A 376 12.02 -11.55 20.21
CA TYR A 376 11.94 -11.25 21.65
C TYR A 376 12.75 -12.24 22.51
N GLN A 377 12.86 -13.51 22.11
CA GLN A 377 13.66 -14.48 22.85
C GLN A 377 15.15 -14.09 22.86
N ARG A 378 15.67 -13.49 21.77
CA ARG A 378 17.05 -12.96 21.73
C ARG A 378 17.26 -11.85 22.78
N GLU A 379 16.29 -10.95 22.90
CA GLU A 379 16.33 -9.89 23.91
C GLU A 379 16.24 -10.45 25.33
N ILE A 380 15.35 -11.42 25.56
CA ILE A 380 15.17 -12.06 26.86
C ILE A 380 16.44 -12.80 27.29
N ASP A 381 17.09 -13.52 26.37
CA ASP A 381 18.33 -14.24 26.66
C ASP A 381 19.45 -13.26 27.03
N TYR A 382 19.56 -12.14 26.31
CA TYR A 382 20.49 -11.07 26.65
C TYR A 382 20.15 -10.43 28.00
N ALA A 383 18.89 -10.06 28.25
CA ALA A 383 18.43 -9.48 29.52
C ALA A 383 18.72 -10.40 30.71
N ARG A 384 18.51 -11.72 30.56
CA ARG A 384 18.90 -12.73 31.57
C ARG A 384 20.41 -12.78 31.78
N SER A 385 21.20 -12.70 30.72
CA SER A 385 22.67 -12.76 30.80
C SER A 385 23.27 -11.60 31.61
N ILE A 386 22.61 -10.43 31.59
CA ILE A 386 23.00 -9.25 32.37
C ILE A 386 22.26 -9.13 33.71
N GLY A 387 21.40 -10.11 34.05
CA GLY A 387 20.64 -10.14 35.30
C GLY A 387 19.48 -9.14 35.41
N ASP A 388 18.98 -8.61 34.29
CA ASP A 388 17.91 -7.61 34.25
C ASP A 388 16.52 -8.26 34.19
N GLN A 389 16.07 -8.78 35.33
CA GLN A 389 14.78 -9.46 35.44
C GLN A 389 13.58 -8.54 35.12
N GLU A 390 13.68 -7.24 35.39
CA GLU A 390 12.63 -6.28 35.05
C GLU A 390 12.40 -6.23 33.54
N SER A 391 13.48 -6.16 32.76
CA SER A 391 13.38 -6.18 31.29
C SER A 391 12.87 -7.53 30.79
N VAL A 392 13.27 -8.65 31.40
CA VAL A 392 12.71 -9.97 31.07
C VAL A 392 11.19 -9.98 31.25
N ASP A 393 10.66 -9.45 32.35
CA ASP A 393 9.23 -9.44 32.63
C ASP A 393 8.47 -8.55 31.63
N ARG A 394 9.04 -7.38 31.30
CA ARG A 394 8.50 -6.46 30.29
C ARG A 394 8.49 -7.08 28.88
N LEU A 395 9.56 -7.77 28.49
CA LEU A 395 9.64 -8.45 27.19
C LEU A 395 8.62 -9.60 27.11
N ASN A 396 8.44 -10.37 28.18
CA ASN A 396 7.40 -11.40 28.24
C ASN A 396 5.98 -10.80 28.17
N GLN A 397 5.78 -9.59 28.70
CA GLN A 397 4.53 -8.86 28.52
C GLN A 397 4.35 -8.40 27.07
N ALA A 398 5.41 -7.87 26.45
CA ALA A 398 5.39 -7.45 25.05
C ALA A 398 5.02 -8.61 24.10
N ILE A 399 5.53 -9.82 24.34
CA ILE A 399 5.12 -11.03 23.59
C ILE A 399 3.61 -11.28 23.70
N ARG A 400 3.02 -11.16 24.90
CA ARG A 400 1.57 -11.34 25.10
C ARG A 400 0.76 -10.26 24.39
N GLU A 401 1.21 -9.02 24.47
CA GLU A 401 0.59 -7.90 23.77
C GLU A 401 0.67 -8.06 22.25
N GLU A 402 1.76 -8.64 21.74
CA GLU A 402 1.93 -8.96 20.33
C GLU A 402 0.97 -10.07 19.88
N TYR A 403 0.76 -11.10 20.72
CA TYR A 403 -0.28 -12.11 20.45
C TYR A 403 -1.67 -11.48 20.34
N SER A 404 -2.07 -10.66 21.33
CA SER A 404 -3.37 -9.98 21.29
C SER A 404 -3.50 -9.05 20.09
N ARG A 405 -2.40 -8.41 19.66
CA ARG A 405 -2.36 -7.53 18.48
C ARG A 405 -2.52 -8.30 17.17
N ILE A 406 -1.88 -9.46 17.03
CA ILE A 406 -1.89 -10.26 15.80
C ILE A 406 -3.21 -11.04 15.66
N PHE A 407 -3.69 -11.65 16.75
CA PHE A 407 -4.86 -12.54 16.70
C PHE A 407 -6.17 -11.88 17.16
N GLY A 408 -6.12 -10.67 17.73
CA GLY A 408 -7.30 -9.95 18.21
C GLY A 408 -7.98 -10.57 19.44
N VAL A 409 -7.30 -11.49 20.13
CA VAL A 409 -7.77 -12.21 21.31
C VAL A 409 -6.65 -12.35 22.33
N ASP A 410 -6.97 -12.35 23.63
CA ASP A 410 -5.96 -12.53 24.67
C ASP A 410 -5.38 -13.97 24.65
N PRO A 411 -4.05 -14.14 24.82
CA PRO A 411 -3.35 -15.42 24.74
C PRO A 411 -3.69 -16.44 25.83
#